data_AF-A0A7C4FGC0-F1
#
_entry.id   AF-A0A7C4FGC0-F1
#
_cell.length_a   1.000
_cell.length_b   1.000
_cell.length_c   1.000
_cell.angle_alpha   90.00
_cell.angle_beta   90.00
_cell.angle_gamma   90.00
#
_symmetry.space_group_name_H-M   'P 1'
#
loop_
_entity.id
_entity.type
_entity.pdbx_description
1 polymer ?
#
loop_
_entity_poly.entity_id
_entity_poly.type
_entity_poly.pdbx_seq_one_letter_code
_entity_poly.pdbx_strand_id
1 'polypeptide(L)'
;MRTALVAVATLFLLCAAQVRGDDSGETPRKPAFVSLREAVTFISFCLERADRATLARACLDDGGSLASAVFTQLQQAHKEVPFVTRYEKREFPADAETFTLGGHGSELGHIHIDFVKRSGKWRISRIWMCR
;
A
#
# COMPACT_ATOMS: atom_id res chain seq x y z
N MET A 1 -10.98 -8.06 47.81
CA MET A 1 -10.90 -7.09 46.70
C MET A 1 -10.25 -7.80 45.52
N ARG A 2 -11.00 -7.97 44.43
CA ARG A 2 -10.65 -8.79 43.26
C ARG A 2 -9.98 -7.90 42.21
N THR A 3 -8.75 -8.24 41.81
CA THR A 3 -8.14 -7.67 40.61
C THR A 3 -7.76 -8.83 39.71
N ALA A 4 -8.66 -9.15 38.77
CA ALA A 4 -8.40 -10.13 37.72
C ALA A 4 -7.67 -9.42 36.58
N LEU A 5 -6.39 -9.76 36.41
CA LEU A 5 -5.57 -9.35 35.28
C LEU A 5 -5.93 -10.26 34.09
N VAL A 6 -6.68 -9.74 33.11
CA VAL A 6 -6.99 -10.47 31.89
C VAL A 6 -5.83 -10.28 30.91
N ALA A 7 -4.94 -11.28 30.83
CA ALA A 7 -3.92 -11.38 29.81
C ALA A 7 -4.57 -11.86 28.49
N VAL A 8 -4.78 -10.93 27.55
CA VAL A 8 -5.14 -11.28 26.17
C VAL A 8 -3.84 -11.60 25.43
N ALA A 9 -3.41 -12.85 25.51
CA ALA A 9 -2.34 -13.38 24.66
C ALA A 9 -2.92 -13.62 23.25
N THR A 10 -2.78 -12.63 22.38
CA THR A 10 -3.14 -12.78 20.96
C THR A 10 -2.20 -13.79 20.31
N LEU A 11 -2.75 -14.98 20.07
CA LEU A 11 -2.18 -16.07 19.30
C LEU A 11 -2.03 -15.63 17.84
N PHE A 12 -0.95 -14.92 17.49
CA PHE A 12 -0.58 -14.71 16.10
C PHE A 12 0.06 -16.00 15.57
N LEU A 13 -0.77 -16.80 14.91
CA LEU A 13 -0.36 -17.95 14.11
C LEU A 13 0.74 -17.52 13.14
N LEU A 14 1.96 -18.03 13.37
CA LEU A 14 2.99 -18.14 12.34
C LEU A 14 2.46 -19.05 11.23
N CYS A 15 1.98 -18.49 10.13
CA CYS A 15 2.03 -19.19 8.84
C CYS A 15 3.43 -19.02 8.25
N ALA A 16 4.40 -19.76 8.81
CA ALA A 16 5.64 -20.06 8.11
C ALA A 16 5.33 -21.12 7.06
N ALA A 17 4.82 -20.69 5.90
CA ALA A 17 4.75 -21.54 4.73
C ALA A 17 6.17 -21.80 4.22
N GLN A 18 6.74 -22.96 4.59
CA GLN A 18 7.85 -23.55 3.87
C GLN A 18 7.39 -23.87 2.44
N VAL A 19 7.64 -22.95 1.53
CA VAL A 19 7.57 -23.24 0.09
C VAL A 19 8.94 -23.79 -0.31
N ARG A 20 9.04 -25.12 -0.37
CA ARG A 20 9.92 -25.80 -1.33
C ARG A 20 9.10 -25.89 -2.62
N GLY A 21 9.50 -25.18 -3.66
CA GLY A 21 8.79 -25.19 -4.93
C GLY A 21 9.65 -24.58 -6.02
N ASP A 22 9.71 -25.30 -7.13
CA ASP A 22 10.48 -25.08 -8.36
C ASP A 22 10.85 -23.64 -8.72
N ASP A 23 12.13 -23.50 -9.10
CA ASP A 23 12.76 -22.37 -9.78
C ASP A 23 12.21 -22.19 -11.20
N SER A 24 10.90 -22.01 -11.32
CA SER A 24 10.33 -21.33 -12.48
C SER A 24 10.53 -19.85 -12.21
N GLY A 25 11.47 -19.21 -12.91
CA GLY A 25 11.80 -17.78 -12.82
C GLY A 25 10.66 -16.81 -13.19
N GLU A 26 9.42 -17.13 -12.83
CA GLU A 26 8.27 -16.24 -12.92
C GLU A 26 8.47 -15.15 -11.86
N THR A 27 8.84 -13.95 -12.32
CA THR A 27 8.92 -12.77 -11.48
C THR A 27 7.64 -12.68 -10.65
N PRO A 28 7.72 -12.54 -9.30
CA PRO A 28 6.55 -12.54 -8.45
C PRO A 28 5.56 -11.49 -8.95
N ARG A 29 4.33 -11.93 -9.23
CA ARG A 29 3.31 -11.07 -9.85
C ARG A 29 3.03 -9.89 -8.92
N LYS A 30 3.24 -8.67 -9.44
CA LYS A 30 2.92 -7.42 -8.73
C LYS A 30 1.43 -7.45 -8.31
N PRO A 31 1.08 -6.94 -7.11
CA PRO A 31 -0.29 -6.97 -6.61
C PRO A 31 -1.24 -6.21 -7.56
N ALA A 32 -2.50 -6.64 -7.58
CA ALA A 32 -3.54 -6.05 -8.40
C ALA A 32 -4.83 -5.98 -7.57
N PHE A 33 -5.49 -4.83 -7.62
CA PHE A 33 -6.58 -4.45 -6.74
C PHE A 33 -7.87 -4.32 -7.54
N VAL A 34 -8.99 -4.76 -6.96
CA VAL A 34 -10.33 -4.60 -7.56
C VAL A 34 -11.02 -3.33 -7.06
N SER A 35 -10.60 -2.79 -5.91
CA SER A 35 -11.19 -1.58 -5.31
C SER A 35 -10.12 -0.66 -4.74
N LEU A 36 -10.45 0.62 -4.60
CA LEU A 36 -9.55 1.59 -3.98
C LEU A 36 -9.27 1.24 -2.51
N ARG A 37 -10.31 0.76 -1.79
CA ARG A 37 -10.22 0.29 -0.40
C ARG A 37 -9.14 -0.79 -0.22
N GLU A 38 -9.08 -1.77 -1.12
CA GLU A 38 -8.08 -2.83 -1.08
C GLU A 38 -6.67 -2.27 -1.28
N ALA A 39 -6.50 -1.38 -2.26
CA ALA A 39 -5.23 -0.72 -2.53
C ALA A 39 -4.73 0.11 -1.34
N VAL A 40 -5.58 0.94 -0.74
CA VAL A 40 -5.20 1.77 0.42
C VAL A 40 -4.99 0.95 1.69
N THR A 41 -5.67 -0.19 1.84
CA THR A 41 -5.41 -1.17 2.92
C THR A 41 -4.02 -1.77 2.78
N PHE A 42 -3.65 -2.20 1.56
CA PHE A 42 -2.30 -2.71 1.28
C PHE A 42 -1.21 -1.67 1.56
N ILE A 43 -1.43 -0.42 1.11
CA ILE A 43 -0.48 0.67 1.36
C ILE A 43 -0.36 0.93 2.86
N SER A 44 -1.48 1.01 3.59
CA SER A 44 -1.51 1.21 5.05
C SER A 44 -0.72 0.13 5.78
N PHE A 45 -0.94 -1.13 5.45
CA PHE A 45 -0.20 -2.26 6.02
C PHE A 45 1.31 -2.12 5.83
N CYS A 46 1.76 -1.70 4.63
CA CYS A 46 3.18 -1.49 4.38
C CYS A 46 3.73 -0.31 5.21
N LEU A 47 2.97 0.79 5.35
CA LEU A 47 3.38 1.97 6.10
C LEU A 47 3.47 1.69 7.61
N GLU A 48 2.48 0.97 8.16
CA GLU A 48 2.42 0.57 9.57
C GLU A 48 3.59 -0.34 9.97
N ARG A 49 4.00 -1.23 9.06
CA ARG A 49 5.12 -2.16 9.27
C ARG A 49 6.49 -1.59 8.87
N ALA A 50 6.53 -0.34 8.41
CA ALA A 50 7.71 0.26 7.80
C ALA A 50 8.31 -0.59 6.65
N ASP A 51 7.48 -1.35 5.93
CA ASP A 51 7.89 -2.25 4.85
C ASP A 51 7.95 -1.51 3.51
N ARG A 52 8.96 -0.63 3.39
CA ARG A 52 9.24 0.10 2.15
C ARG A 52 9.54 -0.83 0.98
N ALA A 53 10.20 -1.96 1.22
CA ALA A 53 10.61 -2.89 0.17
C ALA A 53 9.41 -3.55 -0.51
N THR A 54 8.42 -4.00 0.27
CA THR A 54 7.18 -4.55 -0.29
C THR A 54 6.37 -3.50 -1.04
N LEU A 55 6.25 -2.28 -0.50
CA LEU A 55 5.56 -1.19 -1.20
C LEU A 55 6.27 -0.79 -2.51
N ALA A 56 7.60 -0.73 -2.51
CA ALA A 56 8.39 -0.42 -3.70
C ALA A 56 8.22 -1.50 -4.79
N ARG A 57 8.28 -2.79 -4.41
CA ARG A 57 8.08 -3.92 -5.35
C ARG A 57 6.67 -3.97 -5.93
N ALA A 58 5.69 -3.38 -5.25
CA ALA A 58 4.33 -3.30 -5.76
C ALA A 58 4.15 -2.30 -6.91
N CYS A 59 5.06 -1.33 -7.05
CA CYS A 59 5.03 -0.35 -8.14
C CYS A 59 5.40 -1.02 -9.47
N LEU A 60 4.65 -0.75 -10.54
CA LEU A 60 4.93 -1.28 -11.88
C LEU A 60 6.21 -0.69 -12.49
N ASP A 61 6.46 0.59 -12.26
CA ASP A 61 7.59 1.29 -12.84
C ASP A 61 8.90 0.83 -12.19
N ASP A 62 9.67 0.03 -12.93
CA ASP A 62 10.93 -0.54 -12.48
C ASP A 62 12.05 0.53 -12.37
N GLY A 63 11.84 1.70 -12.99
CA GLY A 63 12.80 2.81 -13.01
C GLY A 63 12.80 3.70 -11.76
N GLY A 64 11.82 3.54 -10.86
CA GLY A 64 11.63 4.40 -9.70
C GLY A 64 11.63 3.64 -8.39
N SER A 65 12.81 3.36 -7.83
CA SER A 65 12.91 2.98 -6.41
C SER A 65 12.13 4.00 -5.57
N LEU A 66 11.17 3.52 -4.77
CA LEU A 66 10.44 4.38 -3.83
C LEU A 66 11.44 5.06 -2.88
N ALA A 67 11.72 6.33 -3.16
CA ALA A 67 12.72 7.10 -2.44
C ALA A 67 12.38 7.14 -0.95
N SER A 68 13.39 6.93 -0.10
CA SER A 68 13.20 6.85 1.35
C SER A 68 12.49 8.08 1.91
N ALA A 69 12.81 9.28 1.40
CA ALA A 69 12.14 10.52 1.79
C ALA A 69 10.63 10.51 1.49
N VAL A 70 10.22 10.00 0.32
CA VAL A 70 8.81 9.88 -0.06
C VAL A 70 8.09 8.87 0.85
N PHE A 71 8.75 7.74 1.16
CA PHE A 71 8.21 6.76 2.09
C PHE A 71 8.02 7.33 3.50
N THR A 72 9.01 8.05 4.02
CA THR A 72 8.93 8.70 5.34
C THR A 72 7.78 9.70 5.40
N GLN A 73 7.61 10.53 4.36
CA GLN A 73 6.49 11.48 4.34
C GLN A 73 5.13 10.78 4.20
N LEU A 74 5.04 9.67 3.44
CA LEU A 74 3.82 8.84 3.41
C LEU A 74 3.48 8.29 4.80
N GLN A 75 4.49 7.82 5.55
CA GLN A 75 4.27 7.35 6.92
C GLN A 75 3.79 8.47 7.84
N GLN A 76 4.35 9.68 7.71
CA GLN A 76 3.89 10.85 8.47
C GLN A 76 2.43 11.18 8.14
N ALA A 77 2.11 11.31 6.85
CA ALA A 77 0.76 11.58 6.39
C ALA A 77 -0.25 10.51 6.84
N HIS A 78 0.18 9.25 6.91
CA HIS A 78 -0.64 8.13 7.40
C HIS A 78 -0.85 8.16 8.91
N LYS A 79 0.16 8.58 9.70
CA LYS A 79 0.03 8.74 11.15
C LYS A 79 -0.92 9.86 11.54
N GLU A 80 -0.98 10.92 10.74
CA GLU A 80 -1.92 12.03 10.96
C GLU A 80 -3.36 11.60 10.71
N VAL A 81 -3.63 10.96 9.56
CA VAL A 81 -4.93 10.35 9.24
C VAL A 81 -4.67 9.04 8.48
N PRO A 82 -5.09 7.88 9.04
CA PRO A 82 -4.92 6.60 8.36
C PRO A 82 -5.51 6.61 6.96
N PHE A 83 -4.81 6.04 5.99
CA PHE A 83 -5.21 6.11 4.57
C PHE A 83 -6.56 5.43 4.31
N VAL A 84 -6.84 4.32 5.01
CA VAL A 84 -8.15 3.67 4.94
C VAL A 84 -9.27 4.62 5.35
N THR A 85 -9.08 5.42 6.40
CA THR A 85 -10.03 6.44 6.86
C THR A 85 -10.12 7.60 5.88
N ARG A 86 -8.96 8.14 5.44
CA ARG A 86 -8.87 9.28 4.52
C ARG A 86 -9.59 9.04 3.20
N TYR A 87 -9.59 7.80 2.71
CA TYR A 87 -10.16 7.43 1.42
C TYR A 87 -11.39 6.53 1.51
N GLU A 88 -12.04 6.43 2.66
CA GLU A 88 -13.10 5.43 2.91
C GLU A 88 -14.30 5.53 1.95
N LYS A 89 -14.59 6.75 1.44
CA LYS A 89 -15.71 7.08 0.54
C LYS A 89 -15.28 7.27 -0.92
N ARG A 90 -13.99 7.09 -1.23
CA ARG A 90 -13.49 7.20 -2.60
C ARG A 90 -13.46 5.83 -3.25
N GLU A 91 -13.66 5.83 -4.56
CA GLU A 91 -13.62 4.63 -5.39
C GLU A 91 -12.69 4.85 -6.58
N PHE A 92 -12.24 3.76 -7.20
CA PHE A 92 -11.63 3.87 -8.50
C PHE A 92 -12.70 4.24 -9.53
N PRO A 93 -12.39 5.12 -10.50
CA PRO A 93 -13.32 5.43 -11.59
C PRO A 93 -13.63 4.18 -12.43
N ALA A 94 -14.89 4.03 -12.84
CA ALA A 94 -15.32 2.86 -13.61
C ALA A 94 -14.79 2.89 -15.06
N ASP A 95 -14.71 4.09 -15.63
CA ASP A 95 -14.48 4.41 -17.04
C ASP A 95 -13.10 4.99 -17.35
N ALA A 96 -12.21 5.08 -16.36
CA ALA A 96 -10.84 5.54 -16.57
C ALA A 96 -9.80 4.41 -16.48
N GLU A 97 -8.69 4.60 -17.18
CA GLU A 97 -7.55 3.69 -17.19
C GLU A 97 -6.44 4.11 -16.22
N THR A 98 -6.50 5.34 -15.71
CA THR A 98 -5.53 5.91 -14.78
C THR A 98 -6.23 6.61 -13.63
N PHE A 99 -5.62 6.58 -12.44
CA PHE A 99 -6.15 7.25 -11.25
C PHE A 99 -4.99 7.66 -10.35
N THR A 100 -5.05 8.86 -9.77
CA THR A 100 -4.00 9.35 -8.88
C THR A 100 -4.61 9.74 -7.53
N LEU A 101 -3.97 9.29 -6.45
CA LEU A 101 -4.20 9.85 -5.11
C LEU A 101 -3.14 10.90 -4.80
N GLY A 102 -3.53 11.90 -4.01
CA GLY A 102 -2.65 12.98 -3.61
C GLY A 102 -2.43 14.03 -4.70
N GLY A 103 -1.22 14.59 -4.71
CA GLY A 103 -0.79 15.67 -5.59
C GLY A 103 -0.95 17.08 -5.02
N HIS A 104 -0.48 18.07 -5.77
CA HIS A 104 -0.41 19.47 -5.31
C HIS A 104 -1.68 19.97 -4.61
N GLY A 105 -1.54 20.43 -3.36
CA GLY A 105 -2.63 21.01 -2.57
C GLY A 105 -3.65 19.98 -2.06
N SER A 106 -3.37 18.69 -2.21
CA SER A 106 -4.20 17.60 -1.69
C SER A 106 -3.83 17.21 -0.26
N GLU A 107 -4.57 16.24 0.26
CA GLU A 107 -4.35 15.55 1.53
C GLU A 107 -2.98 14.87 1.69
N LEU A 108 -2.21 14.68 0.60
CA LEU A 108 -0.84 14.15 0.64
C LEU A 108 0.24 15.20 0.30
N GLY A 109 -0.12 16.48 0.25
CA GLY A 109 0.81 17.58 -0.02
C GLY A 109 1.37 17.53 -1.44
N HIS A 110 2.60 17.06 -1.59
CA HIS A 110 3.30 16.94 -2.88
C HIS A 110 3.47 15.48 -3.35
N ILE A 111 2.94 14.52 -2.60
CA ILE A 111 3.08 13.10 -2.90
C ILE A 111 1.95 12.64 -3.81
N HIS A 112 2.31 11.90 -4.84
CA HIS A 112 1.41 11.27 -5.80
C HIS A 112 1.52 9.75 -5.71
N ILE A 113 0.37 9.07 -5.71
CA ILE A 113 0.27 7.60 -5.84
C ILE A 113 -0.54 7.35 -7.10
N ASP A 114 0.15 6.97 -8.17
CA ASP A 114 -0.45 6.74 -9.47
C ASP A 114 -0.85 5.27 -9.61
N PHE A 115 -2.05 5.04 -10.11
CA PHE A 115 -2.62 3.74 -10.43
C PHE A 115 -2.91 3.65 -11.92
N VAL A 116 -2.76 2.45 -12.47
CA VAL A 116 -3.16 2.13 -13.84
C VAL A 116 -4.03 0.87 -13.85
N LYS A 117 -5.07 0.87 -14.67
CA LYS A 117 -5.95 -0.27 -14.89
C LYS A 117 -5.35 -1.15 -15.99
N ARG A 118 -5.24 -2.45 -15.72
CA ARG A 118 -4.74 -3.47 -16.65
C ARG A 118 -5.58 -4.73 -16.49
N SER A 119 -6.21 -5.17 -17.58
CA SER A 119 -7.08 -6.35 -17.59
C SER A 119 -8.16 -6.30 -16.49
N GLY A 120 -8.80 -5.14 -16.33
CA GLY A 120 -9.88 -4.92 -15.36
C GLY A 120 -9.44 -4.77 -13.90
N LYS A 121 -8.13 -4.81 -13.59
CA LYS A 121 -7.61 -4.62 -12.23
C LYS A 121 -6.69 -3.41 -12.15
N TRP A 122 -6.71 -2.73 -11.02
CA TRP A 122 -5.86 -1.59 -10.74
C TRP A 122 -4.52 -2.03 -10.16
N ARG A 123 -3.44 -1.37 -10.55
CA ARG A 123 -2.08 -1.64 -10.06
C ARG A 123 -1.41 -0.32 -9.73
N ILE A 124 -0.57 -0.29 -8.71
CA ILE A 124 0.24 0.91 -8.42
C ILE A 124 1.25 1.05 -9.55
N SER A 125 1.16 2.12 -10.33
CA SER A 125 2.14 2.43 -11.36
C SER A 125 3.43 2.90 -10.71
N ARG A 126 3.34 3.97 -9.90
CA ARG A 126 4.47 4.61 -9.24
C ARG A 126 4.01 5.43 -8.04
N ILE A 127 4.95 5.68 -7.13
CA ILE A 127 4.78 6.55 -5.97
C ILE A 127 5.91 7.57 -6.01
N TRP A 128 5.59 8.85 -6.06
CA TRP A 128 6.57 9.91 -6.30
C TRP A 128 6.15 11.20 -5.62
N MET A 129 7.07 12.17 -5.61
CA MET A 129 6.85 13.49 -5.06
C MET A 129 7.23 14.52 -6.10
N CYS A 130 6.35 15.49 -6.32
CA CYS A 130 6.65 16.64 -7.17
C CYS A 130 7.61 17.59 -6.44
N ARG A 131 8.42 18.32 -7.21
CA ARG A 131 9.36 19.33 -6.71
C ARG A 131 8.72 20.71 -6.77
#